data_AF-A0A7C9HVM3-F1
#
_entry.id   AF-A0A7C9HVM3-F1
#
_cell.length_a   1.000
_cell.length_b   1.000
_cell.length_c   1.000
_cell.angle_alpha   90.00
_cell.angle_beta   90.00
_cell.angle_gamma   90.00
#
_symmetry.space_group_name_H-M   'P 1'
#
loop_
_entity.id
_entity.type
_entity.pdbx_description
1 polymer ?
#
loop_
_entity_poly.entity_id
_entity_poly.type
_entity_poly.pdbx_seq_one_letter_code
_entity_poly.pdbx_strand_id
1 'polypeptide(L)'
;MIFKRGSLTFREWWHAPITPRDRVTGLIIGGAGGFWIGLLGRIALGATPVGFAEVVLWGLGAMICCAILGYAFPKLMSVVLFPISIFGVSS
;
A
#
# COMPACT_ATOMS: atom_id res chain seq x y z
N MET A 1 10.25 -19.19 17.32
CA MET A 1 8.98 -19.86 16.96
C MET A 1 8.69 -19.59 15.49
N ILE A 2 8.89 -20.60 14.63
CA ILE A 2 8.55 -20.53 13.20
C ILE A 2 7.09 -20.99 13.08
N PHE A 3 6.16 -20.05 13.04
CA PHE A 3 4.76 -20.39 12.78
C PHE A 3 4.57 -20.60 11.27
N LYS A 4 4.52 -21.87 10.85
CA LYS A 4 3.89 -22.25 9.59
C LYS A 4 2.41 -21.86 9.71
N ARG A 5 2.01 -20.72 9.12
CA ARG A 5 0.58 -20.38 8.94
C ARG A 5 0.01 -21.39 7.93
N GLY A 6 -0.61 -22.46 8.44
CA GLY A 6 -1.59 -23.22 7.67
C GLY A 6 -2.75 -22.30 7.25
N SER A 7 -3.58 -22.77 6.32
CA SER A 7 -4.71 -22.04 5.74
C SER A 7 -5.72 -21.60 6.81
N LEU A 8 -5.44 -20.50 7.49
CA LEU A 8 -6.38 -19.83 8.37
C LEU A 8 -7.50 -19.26 7.51
N THR A 9 -8.73 -19.45 7.98
CA THR A 9 -9.88 -18.80 7.33
C THR A 9 -9.72 -17.28 7.42
N PHE A 10 -10.28 -16.54 6.45
CA PHE A 10 -10.19 -15.07 6.41
C PHE A 10 -10.59 -14.42 7.74
N ARG A 11 -11.60 -14.99 8.41
CA ARG A 11 -12.09 -14.53 9.72
C ARG A 11 -11.04 -14.66 10.82
N GLU A 12 -10.35 -15.79 10.91
CA GLU A 12 -9.29 -16.02 11.90
C GLU A 12 -8.08 -15.11 11.62
N TRP A 13 -7.71 -14.94 10.36
CA TRP A 13 -6.67 -13.99 9.96
C TRP A 13 -7.07 -12.54 10.31
N TRP A 14 -8.33 -12.15 10.11
CA TRP A 14 -8.83 -10.81 10.41
C TRP A 14 -8.84 -10.48 11.90
N HIS A 15 -9.12 -11.47 12.76
CA HIS A 15 -9.12 -11.28 14.22
C HIS A 15 -7.75 -11.52 14.89
N ALA A 16 -6.76 -12.10 14.21
CA ALA A 16 -5.43 -12.31 14.77
C ALA A 16 -4.76 -11.00 15.25
N PRO A 17 -3.93 -10.99 16.30
CA PRO A 17 -3.20 -9.79 16.69
C PRO A 17 -2.26 -9.32 15.57
N ILE A 18 -2.17 -8.00 15.38
CA ILE A 18 -1.28 -7.38 14.39
C ILE A 18 0.17 -7.57 14.84
N THR A 19 0.98 -8.21 14.01
CA THR A 19 2.41 -8.38 14.30
C THR A 19 3.23 -7.21 13.75
N PRO A 20 4.44 -6.94 14.28
CA PRO A 20 5.33 -5.94 13.71
C PRO A 20 5.70 -6.22 12.25
N ARG A 21 5.74 -7.51 11.85
CA ARG A 21 5.96 -7.89 10.46
C ARG A 21 4.79 -7.44 9.57
N ASP A 22 3.55 -7.61 10.03
CA ASP A 22 2.37 -7.15 9.29
C ASP A 22 2.37 -5.62 9.13
N ARG A 23 2.85 -4.86 10.12
CA ARG A 23 3.01 -3.39 10.03
C ARG A 23 4.03 -2.97 8.98
N VAL A 24 5.17 -3.66 8.92
CA VAL A 24 6.21 -3.39 7.90
C VAL A 24 5.68 -3.75 6.51
N THR A 25 4.99 -4.89 6.36
CA THR A 25 4.36 -5.27 5.10
C THR A 25 3.28 -4.26 4.69
N GLY A 26 2.43 -3.82 5.61
CA GLY A 26 1.43 -2.78 5.36
C GLY A 26 2.05 -1.44 4.96
N LEU A 27 3.16 -1.05 5.58
CA LEU A 27 3.91 0.16 5.25
C LEU A 27 4.47 0.09 3.81
N ILE A 28 5.08 -1.04 3.42
CA ILE A 28 5.64 -1.24 2.09
C ILE A 28 4.53 -1.24 1.03
N ILE A 29 3.46 -2.00 1.25
CA ILE A 29 2.32 -2.10 0.33
C ILE A 29 1.62 -0.74 0.21
N GLY A 30 1.37 -0.07 1.34
CA GLY A 30 0.76 1.25 1.39
C GLY A 30 1.62 2.30 0.70
N GLY A 31 2.93 2.32 0.93
CA GLY A 31 3.85 3.22 0.25
C GLY A 31 3.88 2.98 -1.26
N ALA A 32 4.08 1.74 -1.69
CA ALA A 32 4.17 1.39 -3.10
C ALA A 32 2.88 1.71 -3.87
N GLY A 33 1.71 1.33 -3.33
CA GLY A 33 0.45 1.63 -4.00
C GLY A 33 0.03 3.10 -3.84
N GLY A 34 0.35 3.75 -2.73
CA GLY A 34 0.14 5.19 -2.55
C GLY A 34 0.93 6.02 -3.55
N PHE A 35 2.17 5.65 -3.84
CA PHE A 35 2.98 6.26 -4.89
C PHE A 35 2.26 6.20 -6.26
N TRP A 36 1.79 5.02 -6.65
CA TRP A 36 1.05 4.83 -7.91
C TRP A 36 -0.27 5.60 -7.94
N ILE A 37 -1.04 5.60 -6.84
CA ILE A 37 -2.29 6.36 -6.74
C ILE A 37 -2.03 7.86 -6.88
N GLY A 38 -0.98 8.39 -6.23
CA GLY A 38 -0.61 9.79 -6.35
C GLY A 38 -0.18 10.17 -7.78
N LEU A 39 0.60 9.29 -8.42
CA LEU A 39 1.05 9.47 -9.80
C LEU A 39 -0.12 9.46 -10.80
N LEU A 40 -0.93 8.41 -10.76
CA LEU A 40 -2.09 8.24 -11.64
C LEU A 40 -3.16 9.29 -11.37
N GLY A 41 -3.40 9.64 -10.10
CA GLY A 41 -4.31 10.71 -9.71
C GLY A 41 -3.89 12.05 -10.29
N ARG A 42 -2.59 12.38 -10.26
CA ARG A 42 -2.09 13.63 -10.87
C ARG A 42 -2.24 13.65 -12.38
N ILE A 43 -2.01 12.51 -13.06
CA ILE A 43 -2.20 12.36 -14.50
C ILE A 43 -3.69 12.47 -14.88
N ALA A 44 -4.59 11.87 -14.10
CA ALA A 44 -6.02 11.83 -14.38
C ALA A 44 -6.74 13.16 -14.06
N LEU A 45 -6.34 13.88 -13.02
CA LEU A 45 -7.00 15.10 -12.54
C LEU A 45 -6.31 16.39 -12.99
N GLY A 46 -5.14 16.30 -13.62
CA GLY A 46 -4.29 17.43 -13.94
C GLY A 46 -4.45 17.99 -15.34
N ALA A 47 -4.55 19.32 -15.45
CA ALA A 47 -4.32 20.01 -16.71
C ALA A 47 -2.87 19.77 -17.18
N THR A 48 -2.70 19.26 -18.40
CA THR A 48 -1.41 19.14 -19.06
C THR A 48 -0.99 20.49 -19.65
N PRO A 49 0.31 20.82 -19.67
CA PRO A 49 1.44 20.01 -19.25
C PRO A 49 1.74 20.15 -17.75
N VAL A 50 2.01 19.02 -17.10
CA VAL A 50 2.40 18.97 -15.68
C VAL A 50 3.93 18.86 -15.59
N GLY A 51 4.56 19.70 -14.77
CA GLY A 51 5.98 19.60 -14.49
C GLY A 51 6.33 18.27 -13.82
N PHE A 52 7.48 17.69 -14.18
CA PHE A 52 7.97 16.45 -13.57
C PHE A 52 8.11 16.58 -12.05
N ALA A 53 8.49 17.77 -11.56
CA ALA A 53 8.58 18.07 -10.13
C ALA A 53 7.23 17.95 -9.41
N GLU A 54 6.13 18.49 -9.96
CA GLU A 54 4.79 18.31 -9.39
C GLU A 54 4.39 16.85 -9.31
N VAL A 55 4.66 16.06 -10.36
CA VAL A 55 4.31 14.63 -10.42
C VAL A 55 5.04 13.86 -9.33
N VAL A 56 6.34 14.14 -9.13
CA VAL A 56 7.15 13.52 -8.08
C VAL A 56 6.66 13.93 -6.68
N LEU A 57 6.34 15.21 -6.46
CA LEU A 57 5.81 15.69 -5.17
C LEU A 57 4.47 15.02 -4.81
N TRP A 58 3.58 14.87 -5.79
CA TRP A 58 2.31 14.16 -5.60
C TRP A 58 2.51 12.67 -5.30
N GLY A 59 3.40 12.00 -6.04
CA GLY A 59 3.76 10.61 -5.79
C GLY A 59 4.34 10.40 -4.39
N LEU A 60 5.29 11.25 -3.97
CA LEU A 60 5.93 11.16 -2.66
C LEU A 60 4.95 11.47 -1.52
N GLY A 61 4.11 12.50 -1.67
CA GLY A 61 3.09 12.83 -0.67
C GLY A 61 2.11 11.68 -0.46
N ALA A 62 1.57 11.14 -1.56
CA ALA A 62 0.66 10.00 -1.51
C ALA A 62 1.32 8.73 -0.96
N MET A 63 2.59 8.48 -1.31
CA MET A 63 3.40 7.40 -0.74
C MET A 63 3.51 7.51 0.78
N ILE A 64 3.88 8.67 1.31
CA ILE A 64 4.06 8.86 2.77
C ILE A 64 2.72 8.70 3.50
N CYS A 65 1.65 9.33 3.01
CA CYS A 65 0.32 9.21 3.61
C CYS A 65 -0.15 7.75 3.63
N CYS A 66 -0.02 7.03 2.53
CA CYS A 66 -0.46 5.64 2.43
C CYS A 66 0.47 4.68 3.20
N ALA A 67 1.76 4.99 3.32
CA ALA A 67 2.70 4.23 4.15
C ALA A 67 2.36 4.34 5.65
N ILE A 68 2.03 5.55 6.13
CA ILE A 68 1.59 5.77 7.52
C ILE A 68 0.27 5.06 7.77
N LEU A 69 -0.69 5.16 6.84
CA LEU A 69 -1.95 4.43 6.93
C LEU A 69 -1.75 2.92 6.88
N GLY A 70 -0.81 2.42 6.08
CA GLY A 70 -0.42 1.02 6.01
C GLY A 70 0.25 0.51 7.28
N TYR A 71 0.99 1.37 7.97
CA TYR A 71 1.55 1.06 9.28
C TYR A 71 0.49 1.04 10.40
N ALA A 72 -0.45 1.99 10.37
CA ALA A 72 -1.52 2.09 11.36
C ALA A 72 -2.61 1.01 11.17
N PHE A 73 -2.94 0.69 9.92
CA PHE A 73 -4.00 -0.25 9.52
C PHE A 73 -3.50 -1.31 8.54
N PRO A 74 -2.51 -2.14 8.93
CA PRO A 74 -1.84 -3.07 8.01
C PRO A 74 -2.79 -4.09 7.40
N LYS A 75 -3.79 -4.58 8.14
CA LYS A 75 -4.76 -5.54 7.60
C LYS A 75 -5.70 -4.93 6.56
N LEU A 76 -6.14 -3.70 6.81
CA LEU A 76 -7.05 -2.98 5.95
C LEU A 76 -6.34 -2.57 4.66
N MET A 77 -5.12 -2.05 4.79
CA MET A 77 -4.27 -1.74 3.63
C MET A 77 -3.78 -2.99 2.91
N SER A 78 -3.56 -4.11 3.60
CA SER A 78 -3.34 -5.38 2.93
C SER A 78 -4.53 -5.68 2.01
N VAL A 79 -5.77 -5.72 2.51
CA VAL A 79 -6.94 -6.05 1.65
C VAL A 79 -7.17 -5.04 0.52
N VAL A 80 -7.04 -3.74 0.79
CA VAL A 80 -7.32 -2.67 -0.18
C VAL A 80 -6.24 -2.57 -1.25
N LEU A 81 -4.97 -2.68 -0.86
CA LEU A 81 -3.83 -2.52 -1.78
C LEU A 81 -3.25 -3.84 -2.25
N PHE A 82 -3.69 -5.01 -1.77
CA PHE A 82 -3.25 -6.31 -2.32
C PHE A 82 -3.39 -6.38 -3.84
N PRO A 83 -4.53 -6.00 -4.46
CA PRO A 83 -4.68 -6.02 -5.92
C PRO A 83 -3.69 -5.07 -6.60
N ILE A 84 -3.49 -3.88 -6.04
CA ILE A 84 -2.62 -2.83 -6.59
C ILE A 84 -1.14 -3.20 -6.42
N SER A 85 -0.78 -3.92 -5.35
CA SER A 85 0.58 -4.42 -5.11
C SER A 85 0.95 -5.58 -6.04
N ILE A 86 -0.03 -6.39 -6.47
CA ILE A 86 0.19 -7.49 -7.43
C ILE A 86 0.48 -6.96 -8.84
N PHE A 87 -0.04 -5.79 -9.22
CA PHE A 87 0.33 -5.15 -10.49
C PHE A 87 1.82 -4.78 -10.61
N GLY A 88 2.61 -4.93 -9.54
CA GLY A 88 4.08 -4.82 -9.57
C GLY A 88 4.86 -6.14 -9.52
N VAL A 89 4.19 -7.31 -9.41
CA VAL A 89 4.83 -8.65 -9.25
C VAL A 89 4.39 -9.60 -10.37
N SER A 90 4.25 -9.09 -11.59
CA SER A 90 4.13 -9.90 -12.80
C SER A 90 5.17 -9.45 -13.83
N SER A 91 6.42 -9.81 -13.58
CA SER A 91 7.49 -9.92 -14.58
C SER A 91 8.39 -11.08 -14.21
#